data_AF-A0A927HZX5-F1
#
_entry.id   AF-A0A927HZX5-F1
#
_cell.length_a   1.000
_cell.length_b   1.000
_cell.length_c   1.000
_cell.angle_alpha   90.00
_cell.angle_beta   90.00
_cell.angle_gamma   90.00
#
_symmetry.space_group_name_H-M   'P 1'
#
loop_
_entity.id
_entity.type
_entity.pdbx_description
1 polymer ?
#
loop_
_entity_poly.entity_id
_entity_poly.type
_entity_poly.pdbx_seq_one_letter_code
_entity_poly.pdbx_strand_id
1 'polypeptide(L)' 'MHVQHLQIAHPSILSDPEWIALESIEEETRHFIFDETMLHALEGRGLVKSDGSIWRVTETGQKRLSERS' A
#
# COMPACT_ATOMS: atom_id res chain seq x y z
N MET A 1 -28.10 -0.49 -18.62
CA MET A 1 -26.79 -0.89 -18.05
C MET A 1 -26.34 0.23 -17.12
N HIS A 2 -26.75 0.18 -15.84
CA HIS A 2 -26.44 1.22 -14.86
C HIS A 2 -25.17 0.80 -14.11
N VAL A 3 -24.01 1.25 -14.58
CA VAL A 3 -22.76 1.13 -13.83
C VAL A 3 -22.80 2.17 -12.71
N GLN A 4 -23.41 1.78 -11.59
CA GLN A 4 -23.25 2.52 -10.35
C GLN A 4 -21.80 2.35 -9.91
N HIS A 5 -20.92 3.21 -10.41
CA HIS A 5 -19.64 3.48 -9.77
C HIS A 5 -19.97 4.08 -8.41
N LEU A 6 -20.18 3.20 -7.45
CA LEU A 6 -20.19 3.49 -6.03
C LEU A 6 -18.86 4.19 -5.75
N GLN A 7 -18.85 5.52 -5.85
CA GLN A 7 -17.83 6.39 -5.28
C GLN A 7 -17.98 6.27 -3.78
N ILE A 8 -17.53 5.14 -3.27
CA ILE A 8 -17.23 4.95 -1.88
C ILE A 8 -15.99 5.81 -1.65
N ALA A 9 -16.20 7.08 -1.34
CA ALA A 9 -15.21 7.90 -0.66
C ALA A 9 -15.03 7.32 0.75
N HIS A 10 -14.44 6.12 0.85
CA HIS A 10 -13.87 5.68 2.10
C HIS A 10 -12.61 6.51 2.29
N PRO A 11 -12.50 7.30 3.36
CA PRO A 11 -11.32 8.13 3.65
C PRO A 11 -10.04 7.32 3.92
N SER A 12 -10.04 6.02 3.60
CA SER A 12 -9.07 5.02 4.02
C SER A 12 -8.76 3.99 2.93
N ILE A 13 -9.30 4.09 1.71
CA ILE A 13 -8.99 3.13 0.63
C ILE A 13 -7.63 3.49 0.03
N LEU A 14 -6.70 2.53 0.06
CA LEU A 14 -5.47 2.60 -0.73
C LEU A 14 -5.85 2.48 -2.21
N SER A 15 -5.21 3.30 -3.04
CA SER A 15 -5.34 3.21 -4.49
C SER A 15 -4.67 1.92 -4.98
N ASP A 16 -5.08 1.38 -6.14
CA ASP A 16 -4.44 0.19 -6.73
C ASP A 16 -2.90 0.27 -6.78
N PRO A 17 -2.26 1.41 -7.16
CA PRO A 17 -0.79 1.51 -7.11
C PRO A 17 -0.20 1.42 -5.69
N GLU A 18 -0.91 1.94 -4.69
CA GLU A 18 -0.46 1.90 -3.29
C GLU A 18 -0.56 0.48 -2.74
N TRP A 19 -1.58 -0.27 -3.15
CA TRP A 19 -1.73 -1.68 -2.85
C TRP A 19 -0.62 -2.51 -3.46
N ILE A 20 -0.39 -2.37 -4.77
CA ILE A 20 0.65 -3.13 -5.48
C ILE A 20 2.03 -2.82 -4.86
N ALA A 21 2.28 -1.55 -4.49
CA ALA A 21 3.52 -1.17 -3.80
C ALA A 21 3.62 -1.85 -2.42
N LEU A 22 2.54 -1.85 -1.62
CA LEU A 22 2.53 -2.47 -0.30
C LEU A 22 2.74 -3.98 -0.36
N GLU A 23 2.06 -4.67 -1.29
CA GLU A 23 2.24 -6.10 -1.59
C GLU A 23 3.68 -6.40 -2.00
N SER A 24 4.24 -5.58 -2.89
CA SER A 24 5.61 -5.77 -3.38
C SER A 24 6.66 -5.70 -2.26
N ILE A 25 6.47 -4.81 -1.27
CA ILE A 25 7.37 -4.70 -0.10
C ILE A 25 7.23 -5.91 0.81
N GLU A 26 6.00 -6.41 1.02
CA GLU A 26 5.73 -7.58 1.85
C GLU A 26 6.37 -8.84 1.26
N GLU A 27 6.22 -9.05 -0.03
CA GLU A 27 6.78 -10.20 -0.75
C GLU A 27 8.32 -10.11 -0.92
N GLU A 28 8.97 -9.06 -0.37
CA GLU A 28 10.39 -8.72 -0.57
C GLU A 28 10.79 -8.73 -2.05
N THR A 29 9.82 -8.49 -2.93
CA THR A 29 10.07 -8.54 -4.37
C THR A 29 10.88 -7.32 -4.74
N ARG A 30 12.09 -7.56 -5.26
CA ARG A 30 12.96 -6.52 -5.82
C ARG A 30 12.36 -5.80 -7.03
N HIS A 31 11.15 -6.17 -7.45
CA HIS A 31 10.37 -5.45 -8.47
C HIS A 31 9.71 -4.21 -7.87
N PHE A 32 10.52 -3.40 -7.19
CA PHE A 32 10.08 -2.11 -6.71
C PHE A 32 10.10 -1.12 -7.89
N ILE A 33 9.04 -1.16 -8.69
CA ILE A 33 8.83 -0.26 -9.84
C ILE A 33 8.32 1.12 -9.42
N PHE A 34 8.15 1.37 -8.12
CA PHE A 34 7.61 2.60 -7.57
C PHE A 34 8.72 3.51 -7.03
N ASP A 35 8.63 4.80 -7.33
CA ASP A 35 9.55 5.83 -6.82
C ASP A 35 9.52 5.94 -5.29
N GLU A 36 10.59 6.48 -4.70
CA GLU A 36 10.73 6.75 -3.25
C GLU A 36 9.56 7.57 -2.70
N THR A 37 8.96 8.44 -3.52
CA THR A 37 7.76 9.21 -3.16
C THR A 37 6.58 8.31 -2.75
N MET A 38 6.40 7.15 -3.39
CA MET A 38 5.35 6.19 -3.04
C MET A 38 5.63 5.53 -1.69
N LEU A 39 6.90 5.21 -1.41
CA LEU A 39 7.32 4.64 -0.13
C LEU A 39 7.06 5.62 1.02
N HIS A 40 7.43 6.88 0.84
CA HIS A 40 7.12 7.93 1.81
C HIS A 40 5.62 8.18 1.96
N ALA A 41 4.82 8.02 0.89
CA ALA A 41 3.37 8.11 1.00
C ALA A 41 2.78 6.98 1.85
N LEU A 42 3.26 5.74 1.66
CA LEU A 42 2.88 4.59 2.48
C LEU A 42 3.36 4.72 3.93
N GLU A 43 4.55 5.30 4.13
CA GLU A 43 5.13 5.58 5.45
C GLU A 43 4.32 6.63 6.21
N GLY A 44 3.94 7.72 5.52
CA GLY A 44 3.07 8.75 6.07
C GLY A 44 1.68 8.23 6.47
N ARG A 45 1.26 7.09 5.89
CA ARG A 45 0.03 6.37 6.26
C ARG A 45 0.26 5.29 7.34
N GLY A 46 1.49 5.09 7.78
CA GLY A 46 1.88 4.08 8.78
C GLY A 46 1.80 2.64 8.27
N LEU A 47 1.74 2.42 6.95
CA LEU A 47 1.62 1.09 6.33
C LEU A 47 2.98 0.42 6.15
N VAL A 48 4.02 1.22 5.98
CA VAL A 48 5.40 0.78 5.88
C VAL A 48 6.26 1.62 6.81
N LYS A 49 7.45 1.11 7.12
CA LYS A 49 8.48 1.84 7.86
C LYS A 49 9.81 1.65 7.16
N SER A 50 10.61 2.70 7.15
CA SER A 50 12.02 2.61 6.78
C SER A 50 12.83 2.00 7.94
N ASP A 51 13.56 0.93 7.66
CA ASP A 51 14.51 0.28 8.57
C ASP A 51 15.93 0.51 8.03
N GLY A 52 16.34 1.78 8.02
CA GLY A 52 17.59 2.22 7.40
C GLY A 52 17.50 2.24 5.87
N SER A 53 18.01 1.19 5.22
CA SER A 53 18.04 1.09 3.75
C SER A 53 16.97 0.15 3.18
N ILE A 54 16.16 -0.48 4.04
CA ILE A 54 15.15 -1.44 3.64
C ILE A 54 13.79 -0.93 4.10
N TRP A 55 12.78 -1.11 3.25
CA TRP A 55 11.40 -0.82 3.59
C TRP A 55 10.74 -2.10 4.11
N ARG A 56 10.02 -1.99 5.23
CA ARG A 56 9.27 -3.10 5.80
C ARG A 56 7.81 -2.72 5.99
N VAL A 57 6.92 -3.64 5.65
CA VAL A 57 5.49 -3.49 5.93
C VAL A 57 5.28 -3.54 7.45
N THR A 58 4.48 -2.61 7.97
CA THR A 58 4.12 -2.57 9.40
C THR A 58 2.98 -3.55 9.68
N GLU A 59 2.66 -3.76 10.95
CA GLU A 59 1.46 -4.52 11.33
C GLU A 59 0.17 -3.92 10.75
N THR A 60 0.11 -2.58 10.65
CA THR A 60 -1.04 -1.90 10.02
C THR A 60 -1.11 -2.18 8.53
N GLY A 61 0.04 -2.15 7.83
CA GLY A 61 0.12 -2.51 6.41
C GLY A 61 -0.31 -3.95 6.16
N GLN A 62 0.19 -4.90 6.96
CA GLN A 62 -0.20 -6.31 6.86
C GLN A 62 -1.70 -6.51 7.12
N LYS A 63 -2.25 -5.86 8.15
CA LYS A 63 -3.68 -5.93 8.42
C LYS A 63 -4.50 -5.45 7.22
N ARG A 64 -4.08 -4.36 6.56
CA ARG A 64 -4.74 -3.90 5.33
C ARG A 64 -4.65 -4.97 4.23
N LEU A 65 -3.48 -5.54 3.98
CA LEU A 65 -3.31 -6.62 2.99
C LEU A 65 -4.28 -7.77 3.25
N SER A 66 -4.41 -8.20 4.50
CA SER A 66 -5.36 -9.25 4.89
C SER A 66 -6.84 -8.85 4.79
N GLU A 67 -7.18 -7.56 4.84
CA GLU A 67 -8.56 -7.07 4.62
C GLU A 67 -8.96 -7.09 3.13
N ARG A 68 -8.00 -7.19 2.21
CA ARG A 68 -8.22 -7.22 0.76
C ARG A 68 -8.30 -8.65 0.19
N SER A 69 -7.70 -9.64 0.84
CA SER A 69 -7.63 -11.05 0.40
C SER A 69 -8.94 -11.82 0.52
#